data_AF-A0A831PID8-F1
#
_entry.id   AF-A0A831PID8-F1
#
_cell.length_a   1.000
_cell.length_b   1.000
_cell.length_c   1.000
_cell.angle_alpha   90.00
_cell.angle_beta   90.00
_cell.angle_gamma   90.00
#
_symmetry.space_group_name_H-M   'P 1'
#
loop_
_entity.id
_entity.type
_entity.pdbx_description
1 polymer ?
#
loop_
_entity_poly.entity_id
_entity_poly.type
_entity_poly.pdbx_seq_one_letter_code
_entity_poly.pdbx_strand_id
1 'polypeptide(L)' 'MANRLIGRLPKVGIRPVIDGRERGVRESLEVQTMNMAKAAARLIEDNLRFPGGEEVECVISDT' A
#
# COMPACT_ATOMS: atom_id res chain seq x y z
N MET A 1 11.44 -26.40 -1.96
CA MET A 1 12.21 -25.63 -2.96
C MET A 1 13.17 -24.73 -2.21
N ALA A 2 14.44 -24.71 -2.59
CA ALA A 2 15.44 -23.86 -1.96
C ALA A 2 15.05 -22.38 -2.16
N ASN A 3 15.09 -21.60 -1.08
CA ASN A 3 14.76 -20.19 -1.09
C ASN A 3 15.75 -19.48 -2.04
N ARG A 4 15.29 -19.04 -3.23
CA ARG A 4 16.18 -18.53 -4.30
C ARG A 4 16.90 -17.25 -3.87
N LEU A 5 16.37 -16.54 -2.89
CA LEU A 5 16.84 -15.23 -2.43
C LEU A 5 17.39 -15.32 -1.01
N ILE A 6 18.44 -14.54 -0.75
CA ILE A 6 18.91 -14.27 0.61
C ILE A 6 18.03 -13.16 1.20
N GLY A 7 17.34 -13.44 2.31
CA GLY A 7 16.52 -12.47 3.02
C GLY A 7 15.02 -12.62 2.77
N ARG A 8 14.29 -11.50 2.91
CA ARG A 8 12.82 -11.44 2.77
C ARG A 8 12.44 -10.84 1.42
N LEU A 9 11.24 -11.17 0.95
CA LEU A 9 10.67 -10.54 -0.24
C LEU A 9 10.48 -9.03 0.00
N PRO A 10 10.71 -8.18 -1.02
CA PRO A 10 10.49 -6.74 -0.89
C PRO A 10 9.01 -6.43 -0.75
N LYS A 11 8.68 -5.26 -0.18
CA LYS A 11 7.31 -4.78 -0.01
C LYS A 11 7.08 -3.51 -0.82
N VAL A 12 5.81 -3.23 -1.14
CA VAL A 12 5.41 -1.97 -1.79
C VAL A 12 4.92 -0.99 -0.72
N GLY A 13 5.56 0.17 -0.62
CA GLY A 13 5.12 1.25 0.27
C GLY A 13 4.12 2.17 -0.41
N ILE A 14 2.95 2.37 0.19
CA ILE A 14 1.89 3.25 -0.28
C ILE A 14 1.75 4.43 0.67
N ARG A 15 1.92 5.63 0.13
CA ARG A 15 1.92 6.88 0.91
C ARG A 15 0.73 7.75 0.48
N PRO A 16 -0.39 7.72 1.21
CA PRO A 16 -1.49 8.65 1.00
C PRO A 16 -0.99 10.07 1.31
N VAL A 17 -1.03 10.97 0.32
CA VAL A 17 -0.65 12.38 0.50
C VAL A 17 -1.91 13.21 0.36
N ILE A 18 -2.11 14.13 1.30
CA ILE A 18 -3.33 14.92 1.45
C ILE A 18 -2.99 16.40 1.60
N ASP A 19 -3.96 17.26 1.33
CA ASP A 19 -3.90 18.67 1.70
C ASP A 19 -3.85 18.80 3.24
N GLY A 20 -2.83 19.49 3.75
CA GLY A 20 -2.61 19.67 5.19
C GLY A 20 -3.43 20.79 5.82
N ARG A 21 -4.24 21.53 5.05
CA ARG A 21 -5.10 22.60 5.60
C ARG A 21 -6.17 22.01 6.51
N GLU A 22 -6.21 22.48 7.74
CA GLU A 22 -7.19 22.08 8.75
C GLU A 22 -8.47 22.95 8.70
N ARG A 23 -9.42 22.67 9.59
CA ARG A 23 -10.71 23.38 9.73
C ARG A 23 -11.69 23.09 8.60
N GLY A 24 -11.72 21.83 8.15
CA GLY A 24 -12.72 21.27 7.25
C GLY A 24 -12.17 20.76 5.93
N VAL A 25 -10.96 21.18 5.52
CA VAL A 25 -10.37 20.73 4.25
C VAL A 25 -9.80 19.32 4.40
N ARG A 26 -8.78 19.14 5.25
CA ARG A 26 -8.15 17.83 5.50
C ARG A 26 -9.18 16.80 5.96
N GLU A 27 -10.01 17.16 6.92
CA GLU A 27 -11.02 16.29 7.54
C GLU A 27 -12.02 15.75 6.49
N SER A 28 -12.33 16.54 5.46
CA SER A 28 -13.20 16.13 4.35
C SER A 28 -12.53 15.16 3.37
N LEU A 29 -11.19 15.14 3.32
CA LEU A 29 -10.39 14.38 2.35
C LEU A 29 -9.75 13.11 2.94
N GLU A 30 -9.62 13.00 4.26
CA GLU A 30 -8.94 11.89 4.96
C GLU A 30 -9.48 10.51 4.55
N VAL A 31 -10.80 10.32 4.66
CA VAL A 31 -11.46 9.03 4.36
C VAL A 31 -11.25 8.63 2.91
N GLN A 32 -11.43 9.57 1.98
CA GLN A 32 -11.24 9.31 0.56
C GLN A 32 -9.78 8.96 0.25
N THR A 33 -8.83 9.72 0.81
CA THR A 33 -7.40 9.53 0.57
C THR A 33 -6.93 8.16 1.07
N MET A 34 -7.34 7.76 2.28
CA MET A 34 -7.04 6.43 2.79
C MET A 34 -7.73 5.31 2.02
N ASN A 35 -8.96 5.51 1.54
CA ASN A 35 -9.63 4.51 0.72
C ASN A 35 -8.94 4.30 -0.63
N MET A 36 -8.39 5.36 -1.24
CA MET A 36 -7.56 5.22 -2.45
C MET A 36 -6.30 4.40 -2.18
N ALA A 37 -5.61 4.65 -1.06
CA ALA A 37 -4.44 3.86 -0.68
C ALA A 37 -4.77 2.36 -0.48
N LYS A 38 -5.90 2.07 0.20
CA LYS A 38 -6.38 0.68 0.38
C LYS A 38 -6.79 0.02 -0.93
N ALA A 39 -7.43 0.76 -1.84
CA ALA A 39 -7.80 0.24 -3.15
C ALA A 39 -6.56 -0.08 -3.99
N ALA A 40 -5.53 0.78 -3.96
CA ALA A 40 -4.26 0.52 -4.62
C ALA A 40 -3.54 -0.71 -4.04
N ALA A 41 -3.52 -0.87 -2.71
CA ALA A 41 -2.97 -2.06 -2.06
C ALA A 41 -3.66 -3.33 -2.56
N ARG A 42 -4.99 -3.38 -2.49
CA ARG A 42 -5.77 -4.53 -2.97
C ARG A 42 -5.50 -4.85 -4.43
N LEU A 43 -5.48 -3.84 -5.30
CA LEU A 43 -5.18 -4.04 -6.72
C LEU A 43 -3.83 -4.72 -6.94
N ILE A 44 -2.81 -4.29 -6.19
CA ILE A 44 -1.46 -4.85 -6.29
C ILE A 44 -1.42 -6.28 -5.73
N GLU A 45 -1.97 -6.48 -4.54
CA GLU A 45 -2.01 -7.77 -3.84
C GLU A 45 -2.80 -8.83 -4.63
N ASP A 46 -3.91 -8.44 -5.26
CA ASP A 46 -4.77 -9.36 -6.01
C ASP A 46 -4.17 -9.78 -7.36
N ASN A 47 -3.38 -8.90 -8.01
CA ASN A 47 -2.96 -9.12 -9.41
C ASN A 47 -1.48 -9.44 -9.60
N LEU A 48 -0.61 -9.11 -8.65
CA LEU A 48 0.82 -9.35 -8.78
C LEU A 48 1.28 -10.48 -7.85
N ARG A 49 2.20 -11.29 -8.36
CA ARG A 49 2.86 -12.37 -7.60
C ARG A 49 4.36 -12.26 -7.77
N PHE A 50 5.10 -12.70 -6.75
CA PHE A 50 6.52 -12.92 -6.88
C PHE A 50 6.80 -14.13 -7.78
N PRO A 51 8.04 -14.30 -8.27
CA PRO A 51 8.39 -15.46 -9.09
C PRO A 51 8.13 -16.83 -8.43
N GLY A 52 8.00 -16.89 -7.11
CA GLY A 52 7.63 -18.10 -6.37
C GLY A 52 6.12 -18.35 -6.23
N GLY A 53 5.29 -17.41 -6.69
CA GLY A 53 3.83 -17.49 -6.62
C GLY A 53 3.21 -16.84 -5.38
N GLU A 54 4.02 -16.34 -4.44
CA GLU A 54 3.54 -15.60 -3.27
C GLU A 54 2.99 -14.22 -3.66
N GLU A 55 2.02 -13.72 -2.90
CA GLU A 55 1.44 -12.39 -3.08
C GLU A 55 2.45 -11.29 -2.74
N VAL A 56 2.38 -10.18 -3.49
CA VAL A 56 3.15 -8.98 -3.13
C VAL A 56 2.56 -8.39 -1.86
N GLU A 57 3.38 -8.01 -0.89
CA GLU A 57 2.89 -7.37 0.34
C GLU A 57 2.93 -5.84 0.21
N CYS A 58 1.82 -5.17 0.56
CA CYS A 58 1.75 -3.72 0.62
C CYS A 58 1.82 -3.20 2.07
N VAL A 59 2.50 -2.07 2.26
CA VAL A 59 2.55 -1.33 3.53
C VAL A 59 2.02 0.06 3.30
N ILE A 60 0.95 0.44 4.02
CA ILE A 60 0.35 1.77 3.94
C ILE A 60 0.82 2.60 5.14
N SER A 61 1.16 3.87 4.92
CA SER A 61 1.45 4.82 5.99
C SER A 61 0.25 4.96 6.93
N ASP A 62 0.48 5.05 8.25
CA ASP A 62 -0.59 5.26 9.23
C ASP A 62 -1.27 6.63 9.07
N THR A 63 -0.55 7.61 8.49
CA THR A 63 -0.97 8.99 8.23
C THR A 63 -0.31 9.56 6.98
#